data_AF-A0A521UEI1-F1
#
_entry.id   AF-A0A521UEI1-F1
#
_cell.length_a   1.000
_cell.length_b   1.000
_cell.length_c   1.000
_cell.angle_alpha   90.00
_cell.angle_beta   90.00
_cell.angle_gamma   90.00
#
_symmetry.space_group_name_H-M   'P 1'
#
loop_
_entity.id
_entity.type
_entity.pdbx_description
1 polymer ?
#
loop_
_entity_poly.entity_id
_entity_poly.type
_entity_poly.pdbx_seq_one_letter_code
_entity_poly.pdbx_strand_id
1 'polypeptide(L)'
;MDRISGKPSRRSTYLDRAKETIARGHAFFPETVFKDIVVAALALLVMIALATFLGAPLEPEANPAGSSKPPRPEWYFLFLFEVLKYLPGELEWIGAVLVPTIALIALFLLPLYDRGSWRHPLNRPLATGLAVVVLAGIAGLTYAAATAPAPPAVGAPGPTTQLTPLELQGKNVYASHSCPVCHQINGVGGNIGPDLSTVGRRLTASWLVAHLQTPSEIAPGTRMPQITLTNDELMALTAYLLSLTQPETRTPAQLGAEIFSVYCNSCHPGGKAGVGPSLVGVSPEAVTQAVREGRAGMPAFGPTVISDEQLAQVQAYLHTVR
;
A
#
# COMPACT_ATOMS: atom_id res chain seq x y z
N MET A 1 -11.06 66.10 23.22
CA MET A 1 -10.75 66.75 24.50
C MET A 1 -11.09 65.78 25.63
N ASP A 2 -10.11 65.20 26.31
CA ASP A 2 -10.38 64.31 27.46
C ASP A 2 -9.26 64.49 28.52
N ARG A 3 -9.18 65.71 29.06
CA ARG A 3 -8.18 66.16 30.02
C ARG A 3 -8.82 66.65 31.34
N ILE A 4 -9.94 66.05 31.74
CA ILE A 4 -10.66 66.43 32.98
C ILE A 4 -11.10 65.16 33.73
N SER A 5 -10.13 64.40 34.21
CA SER A 5 -10.31 63.43 35.29
C SER A 5 -8.91 63.10 35.77
N GLY A 6 -8.58 63.33 37.05
CA GLY A 6 -7.27 62.99 37.63
C GLY A 6 -6.95 61.48 37.64
N LYS A 7 -7.60 60.68 36.79
CA LYS A 7 -7.33 59.28 36.55
C LYS A 7 -6.34 59.17 35.39
N PRO A 8 -5.24 58.42 35.53
CA PRO A 8 -4.22 58.33 34.49
C PRO A 8 -4.83 57.78 33.20
N SER A 9 -4.55 58.44 32.08
CA SER A 9 -5.03 58.03 30.77
C SER A 9 -4.61 56.57 30.47
N ARG A 10 -5.43 55.83 29.72
CA ARG A 10 -5.12 54.45 29.29
C ARG A 10 -3.77 54.35 28.54
N ARG A 11 -3.31 55.45 27.92
CA ARG A 11 -2.03 55.55 27.23
C ARG A 11 -0.85 55.72 28.19
N SER A 12 -0.98 56.53 29.24
CA SER A 12 0.10 56.75 30.21
C SER A 12 0.37 55.47 31.02
N THR A 13 -0.68 54.80 31.50
CA THR A 13 -0.55 53.51 32.19
C THR A 13 0.05 52.41 31.30
N TYR A 14 -0.25 52.41 30.00
CA TYR A 14 0.38 51.51 29.04
C TYR A 14 1.88 51.78 28.84
N LEU A 15 2.26 53.06 28.67
CA LEU A 15 3.66 53.44 28.48
C LEU A 15 4.50 53.17 29.73
N ASP A 16 3.96 53.40 30.91
CA ASP A 16 4.65 53.12 32.17
C ASP A 16 4.85 51.61 32.36
N ARG A 17 3.82 50.80 32.05
CA ARG A 17 3.95 49.34 32.05
C ARG A 17 4.93 48.84 30.99
N ALA A 18 4.95 49.44 29.80
CA ALA A 18 5.91 49.09 28.76
C ALA A 18 7.35 49.38 29.20
N LYS A 19 7.60 50.55 29.80
CA LYS A 19 8.91 50.90 30.37
C LYS A 19 9.33 49.96 31.48
N GLU A 20 8.41 49.60 32.37
CA GLU A 20 8.67 48.66 33.46
C GLU A 20 8.92 47.22 32.95
N THR A 21 8.30 46.84 31.83
CA THR A 21 8.51 45.53 31.20
C THR A 21 9.84 45.50 30.44
N ILE A 22 10.23 46.60 29.79
CA ILE A 22 11.55 46.76 29.14
C ILE A 22 12.66 46.79 30.20
N ALA A 23 12.43 47.47 31.33
CA ALA A 23 13.40 47.55 32.43
C ALA A 23 13.62 46.20 33.15
N ARG A 24 12.60 45.33 33.15
CA ARG A 24 12.68 43.96 33.73
C ARG A 24 12.97 42.87 32.69
N GLY A 25 12.90 43.20 31.41
CA GLY A 25 13.02 42.25 30.31
C GLY A 25 14.47 41.89 30.03
N HIS A 26 14.75 40.61 29.89
CA HIS A 26 16.04 40.12 29.41
C HIS A 26 16.22 40.47 27.92
N ALA A 27 17.46 40.71 27.49
CA ALA A 27 17.76 40.97 26.10
C ALA A 27 17.47 39.71 25.25
N PHE A 28 16.73 39.87 24.15
CA PHE A 28 16.41 38.77 23.24
C PHE A 28 17.67 38.06 22.73
N PHE A 29 18.68 38.86 22.32
CA PHE A 29 20.01 38.37 22.00
C PHE A 29 21.03 39.01 22.95
N PRO A 30 21.96 38.25 23.53
CA PRO A 30 22.20 36.81 23.31
C PRO A 30 21.40 35.88 24.25
N GLU A 31 20.76 36.40 25.29
CA GLU A 31 20.33 35.60 26.44
C GLU A 31 19.16 34.66 26.13
N THR A 32 18.07 35.16 25.53
CA THR A 32 16.90 34.34 25.19
C THR A 32 17.23 33.33 24.10
N VAL A 33 17.90 33.77 23.04
CA VAL A 33 18.32 32.88 21.94
C VAL A 33 19.20 31.75 22.44
N PHE A 34 20.14 32.01 23.37
CA PHE A 34 20.97 30.97 23.93
C PHE A 34 20.15 29.94 24.73
N LYS A 35 19.22 30.39 25.58
CA LYS A 35 18.32 29.49 26.32
C LYS A 35 17.48 28.62 25.37
N ASP A 36 16.96 29.21 24.30
CA ASP A 36 16.16 28.50 23.30
C ASP A 36 17.00 27.44 22.57
N ILE A 37 18.23 27.77 22.18
CA ILE A 37 19.16 26.81 21.57
C ILE A 37 19.47 25.66 22.52
N VAL A 38 19.73 25.93 23.80
CA VAL A 38 19.99 24.88 24.80
C VAL A 38 18.78 23.96 24.96
N VAL A 39 17.57 24.51 25.05
CA VAL A 39 16.34 23.72 25.16
C VAL A 39 16.09 22.91 23.88
N ALA A 40 16.30 23.50 22.70
CA ALA A 40 16.15 22.80 21.43
C ALA A 40 17.17 21.67 21.27
N ALA A 41 18.43 21.91 21.65
CA ALA A 41 19.48 20.90 21.64
C ALA A 41 19.15 19.76 22.62
N LEU A 42 18.67 20.08 23.83
CA LEU A 42 18.24 19.07 24.79
C LEU A 42 17.06 18.24 24.25
N ALA A 43 16.05 18.89 23.65
CA ALA A 43 14.92 18.19 23.04
C ALA A 43 15.37 17.25 21.90
N LEU A 44 16.32 17.70 21.06
CA LEU A 44 16.91 16.87 20.01
C LEU A 44 17.68 15.68 20.58
N LEU A 45 18.49 15.89 21.63
CA LEU A 45 19.22 14.82 22.30
C LEU A 45 18.27 13.79 22.93
N VAL A 46 17.17 14.23 23.52
CA VAL A 46 16.12 13.34 24.04
C VAL A 46 15.49 12.54 22.91
N MET A 47 15.14 13.17 21.79
CA MET A 47 14.59 12.47 20.61
C MET A 47 15.56 11.43 20.04
N ILE A 48 16.86 11.76 19.92
CA ILE A 48 17.89 10.82 19.48
C ILE A 48 18.00 9.66 20.47
N ALA A 49 18.06 9.95 21.77
CA ALA A 49 18.12 8.93 22.81
C ALA A 49 16.90 7.99 22.76
N LEU A 50 15.69 8.52 22.62
CA LEU A 50 14.49 7.71 22.46
C LEU A 50 14.59 6.83 21.21
N ALA A 51 15.00 7.39 20.08
CA ALA A 51 15.15 6.63 18.83
C ALA A 51 16.22 5.53 18.93
N THR A 52 17.34 5.76 19.62
CA THR A 52 18.43 4.78 19.75
C THR A 52 18.19 3.73 20.83
N PHE A 53 17.58 4.11 21.97
CA PHE A 53 17.45 3.23 23.13
C PHE A 53 16.10 2.51 23.21
N LEU A 54 15.01 3.16 22.79
CA LEU A 54 13.69 2.51 22.72
C LEU A 54 13.45 1.87 21.34
N GLY A 55 14.18 2.33 20.31
CA GLY A 55 13.99 1.89 18.94
C GLY A 55 12.72 2.46 18.33
N ALA A 56 12.77 2.86 17.06
CA ALA A 56 11.54 3.02 16.30
C ALA A 56 11.05 1.62 15.89
N PRO A 57 9.75 1.30 16.04
CA PRO A 57 9.17 0.10 15.44
C PRO A 57 9.19 0.27 13.92
N LEU A 58 10.33 -0.03 13.30
CA LEU A 58 10.51 0.01 11.87
C LEU A 58 9.76 -1.18 11.29
N GLU A 59 8.85 -0.88 10.36
CA GLU A 59 8.17 -1.89 9.58
C GLU A 59 9.13 -2.54 8.58
N PRO A 60 8.76 -3.69 7.97
CA PRO A 60 9.56 -4.30 6.92
C PRO A 60 9.85 -3.31 5.78
N GLU A 61 11.02 -3.46 5.17
CA GLU A 61 11.44 -2.63 4.04
C GLU A 61 10.41 -2.69 2.92
N ALA A 62 10.12 -1.52 2.33
CA ALA A 62 9.09 -1.37 1.32
C ALA A 62 9.39 -2.25 0.10
N ASN A 63 8.72 -3.40 0.01
CA ASN A 63 8.85 -4.34 -1.10
C ASN A 63 7.66 -4.17 -2.04
N PRO A 64 7.83 -3.62 -3.26
CA PRO A 64 6.74 -3.47 -4.22
C PRO A 64 6.13 -4.80 -4.69
N ALA A 65 6.81 -5.94 -4.45
CA ALA A 65 6.29 -7.28 -4.73
C ALA A 65 5.43 -7.87 -3.57
N GLY A 66 5.44 -7.26 -2.38
CA GLY A 66 4.67 -7.70 -1.21
C GLY A 66 3.51 -6.77 -0.89
N SER A 67 2.27 -7.19 -1.16
CA SER A 67 1.06 -6.43 -0.77
C SER A 67 0.49 -6.84 0.59
N SER A 68 1.32 -7.37 1.49
CA SER A 68 0.87 -8.00 2.75
C SER A 68 0.57 -7.01 3.88
N LYS A 69 0.77 -5.70 3.67
CA LYS A 69 0.48 -4.72 4.72
C LYS A 69 -1.04 -4.52 4.82
N PRO A 70 -1.64 -4.70 6.01
CA PRO A 70 -3.03 -4.33 6.22
C PRO A 70 -3.22 -2.88 5.79
N PRO A 71 -4.30 -2.53 5.06
CA PRO A 71 -4.61 -1.15 4.63
C PRO A 71 -5.09 -0.33 5.82
N ARG A 72 -4.27 -0.25 6.86
CA ARG A 72 -4.44 0.62 8.01
C ARG A 72 -3.60 1.86 7.76
N PRO A 73 -4.19 3.06 7.95
CA PRO A 73 -3.41 4.26 7.88
C PRO A 73 -2.49 4.36 9.11
N GLU A 74 -1.53 5.25 9.00
CA GLU A 74 -0.62 5.67 10.05
C GLU A 74 -1.34 6.21 11.30
N TRP A 75 -0.62 6.18 12.43
CA TRP A 75 -1.17 6.38 13.78
C TRP A 75 -1.95 7.69 13.96
N TYR A 76 -1.57 8.75 13.24
CA TYR A 76 -2.24 10.06 13.32
C TYR A 76 -3.55 10.14 12.53
N PHE A 77 -3.87 9.14 11.70
CA PHE A 77 -5.14 9.04 10.98
C PHE A 77 -6.07 7.95 11.52
N LEU A 78 -5.69 7.25 12.60
CA LEU A 78 -6.50 6.17 13.17
C LEU A 78 -7.88 6.63 13.66
N PHE A 79 -7.98 7.81 14.28
CA PHE A 79 -9.27 8.33 14.71
C PHE A 79 -10.23 8.57 13.52
N LEU A 80 -9.70 9.08 12.40
CA LEU A 80 -10.46 9.33 11.19
C LEU A 80 -10.87 8.02 10.54
N PHE A 81 -9.95 7.05 10.49
CA PHE A 81 -10.23 5.70 10.02
C PHE A 81 -11.37 5.04 10.78
N GLU A 82 -11.40 5.17 12.11
CA GLU A 82 -12.50 4.63 12.93
C GLU A 82 -13.84 5.29 12.58
N VAL A 83 -13.87 6.61 12.39
CA VAL A 83 -15.08 7.34 11.99
C VAL A 83 -15.59 6.87 10.62
N LEU A 84 -14.68 6.67 9.66
CA LEU A 84 -15.05 6.26 8.30
C LEU A 84 -15.68 4.86 8.24
N LYS A 85 -15.40 3.97 9.20
CA LYS A 85 -16.10 2.67 9.30
C LYS A 85 -17.62 2.81 9.45
N TYR A 86 -18.08 3.91 10.04
CA TYR A 86 -19.49 4.18 10.26
C TYR A 86 -20.15 4.94 9.10
N LEU A 87 -19.38 5.34 8.07
CA LEU A 87 -19.84 6.13 6.92
C LEU A 87 -19.49 5.43 5.58
N PRO A 88 -19.99 4.22 5.30
CA PRO A 88 -19.65 3.50 4.07
C PRO A 88 -20.33 4.08 2.82
N GLY A 89 -19.68 3.94 1.66
CA GLY A 89 -20.25 4.23 0.34
C GLY A 89 -20.20 5.72 -0.04
N GLU A 90 -21.30 6.25 -0.57
CA GLU A 90 -21.37 7.65 -1.06
C GLU A 90 -21.19 8.71 0.04
N LEU A 91 -21.19 8.32 1.32
CA LEU A 91 -21.01 9.23 2.46
C LEU A 91 -19.55 9.32 2.92
N GLU A 92 -18.64 8.52 2.36
CA GLU A 92 -17.25 8.46 2.79
C GLU A 92 -16.54 9.82 2.64
N TRP A 93 -16.80 10.54 1.53
CA TRP A 93 -16.22 11.87 1.30
C TRP A 93 -16.64 12.90 2.36
N ILE A 94 -17.81 12.72 2.98
CA ILE A 94 -18.28 13.59 4.06
C ILE A 94 -17.35 13.43 5.28
N GLY A 95 -17.08 12.18 5.67
CA GLY A 95 -16.19 11.89 6.78
C GLY A 95 -14.74 12.26 6.48
N ALA A 96 -14.25 11.97 5.27
CA ALA A 96 -12.84 12.12 4.91
C ALA A 96 -12.43 13.55 4.54
N VAL A 97 -13.34 14.32 3.92
CA VAL A 97 -13.03 15.64 3.37
C VAL A 97 -13.83 16.73 4.07
N LEU A 98 -15.15 16.60 4.14
CA LEU A 98 -16.01 17.69 4.64
C LEU A 98 -15.79 17.94 6.13
N VAL A 99 -15.81 16.89 6.96
CA VAL A 99 -15.67 17.00 8.41
C VAL A 99 -14.32 17.62 8.82
N PRO A 100 -13.15 17.15 8.34
CA PRO A 100 -11.87 17.80 8.63
C PRO A 100 -11.80 19.24 8.14
N THR A 101 -12.37 19.52 6.96
CA THR A 101 -12.40 20.89 6.40
C THR A 101 -13.20 21.83 7.30
N ILE A 102 -14.37 21.41 7.77
CA ILE A 102 -15.19 22.19 8.71
C ILE A 102 -14.43 22.40 10.03
N ALA A 103 -13.75 21.37 10.54
CA ALA A 103 -12.95 21.48 11.76
C ALA A 103 -11.80 22.49 11.62
N LEU A 104 -11.09 22.49 10.49
CA LEU A 104 -10.02 23.45 10.19
C LEU A 104 -10.57 24.87 10.04
N ILE A 105 -11.70 25.05 9.35
CA ILE A 105 -12.37 26.35 9.24
C ILE A 105 -12.81 26.84 10.63
N ALA A 106 -13.38 25.97 11.46
CA ALA A 106 -13.76 26.30 12.82
C ALA A 106 -12.54 26.73 13.66
N LEU A 107 -11.42 26.02 13.55
CA LEU A 107 -10.16 26.38 14.23
C LEU A 107 -9.61 27.72 13.72
N PHE A 108 -9.70 28.00 12.41
CA PHE A 108 -9.29 29.27 11.82
C PHE A 108 -10.17 30.44 12.25
N LEU A 109 -11.47 30.20 12.45
CA LEU A 109 -12.42 31.20 12.94
C LEU A 109 -12.40 31.35 14.47
N LEU A 110 -11.78 30.40 15.19
CA LEU A 110 -11.72 30.40 16.65
C LEU A 110 -11.14 31.71 17.23
N PRO A 111 -10.04 32.30 16.70
CA PRO A 111 -9.52 33.58 17.18
C PRO A 111 -10.47 34.77 16.96
N LEU A 112 -11.39 34.66 15.99
CA LEU A 112 -12.38 35.70 15.70
C LEU A 112 -13.61 35.59 16.61
N TYR A 113 -13.96 34.37 17.01
CA TYR A 113 -15.03 34.10 17.98
C TYR A 113 -14.58 34.42 19.41
N ASP A 114 -13.36 33.99 19.78
CA ASP A 114 -12.87 34.04 21.15
C ASP A 114 -11.98 35.27 21.44
N ARG A 115 -12.56 36.46 21.20
CA ARG A 115 -11.92 37.78 21.37
C ARG A 115 -11.83 38.24 22.83
N GLY A 116 -12.17 37.38 23.79
CA GLY A 116 -12.14 37.72 25.22
C GLY A 116 -10.73 38.06 25.71
N SER A 117 -10.61 38.96 26.69
CA SER A 117 -9.32 39.33 27.30
C SER A 117 -8.74 38.24 28.23
N TRP A 118 -9.57 37.30 28.66
CA TRP A 118 -9.22 36.22 29.59
C TRP A 118 -8.36 35.16 28.91
N ARG A 119 -7.14 34.89 29.38
CA ARG A 119 -6.23 33.91 28.73
C ARG A 119 -6.17 32.54 29.43
N HIS A 120 -6.72 32.44 30.63
CA HIS A 120 -6.67 31.22 31.43
C HIS A 120 -7.75 30.22 30.99
N PRO A 121 -7.43 28.92 30.77
CA PRO A 121 -8.38 27.94 30.23
C PRO A 121 -9.62 27.73 31.11
N LEU A 122 -9.48 27.82 32.44
CA LEU A 122 -10.63 27.71 33.36
C LEU A 122 -11.67 28.83 33.22
N ASN A 123 -11.27 29.97 32.65
CA ASN A 123 -12.17 31.12 32.45
C ASN A 123 -12.87 31.08 31.08
N ARG A 124 -12.62 30.04 30.28
CA ARG A 124 -13.23 29.81 28.96
C ARG A 124 -13.91 28.43 28.92
N PRO A 125 -14.90 28.17 29.79
CA PRO A 125 -15.43 26.82 30.00
C PRO A 125 -15.97 26.18 28.72
N LEU A 126 -16.54 26.98 27.81
CA LEU A 126 -17.07 26.48 26.53
C LEU A 126 -15.95 26.09 25.55
N ALA A 127 -14.96 26.96 25.33
CA ALA A 127 -13.86 26.68 24.41
C ALA A 127 -12.94 25.57 24.94
N THR A 128 -12.60 25.63 26.23
CA THR A 128 -11.80 24.60 26.91
C THR A 128 -12.55 23.28 26.97
N GLY A 129 -13.85 23.30 27.28
CA GLY A 129 -14.70 22.09 27.29
C GLY A 129 -14.79 21.45 25.91
N LEU A 130 -15.04 22.24 24.85
CA LEU A 130 -15.07 21.74 23.48
C LEU A 130 -13.72 21.14 23.07
N ALA A 131 -12.62 21.82 23.37
CA ALA A 131 -11.28 21.31 23.07
C ALA A 131 -11.00 19.99 23.80
N VAL A 132 -11.37 19.86 25.07
CA VAL A 132 -11.23 18.62 25.84
C VAL A 132 -12.06 17.50 25.24
N VAL A 133 -13.32 17.76 24.86
CA VAL A 133 -14.18 16.75 24.22
C VAL A 133 -13.60 16.30 22.88
N VAL A 134 -13.11 17.21 22.05
CA VAL A 134 -12.48 16.88 20.76
C VAL A 134 -11.23 16.03 20.97
N LEU A 135 -10.34 16.44 21.89
CA LEU A 135 -9.12 15.69 22.19
C LEU A 135 -9.42 14.30 22.79
N ALA A 136 -10.40 14.21 23.69
CA ALA A 136 -10.84 12.93 24.25
C ALA A 136 -11.48 12.03 23.19
N GLY A 137 -12.25 12.60 22.26
CA GLY A 137 -12.82 11.89 21.11
C GLY A 137 -11.74 11.34 20.19
N ILE A 138 -10.75 12.15 19.81
CA ILE A 138 -9.59 11.72 19.01
C ILE A 138 -8.84 10.60 19.73
N ALA A 139 -8.54 10.76 21.01
CA ALA A 139 -7.83 9.74 21.79
C ALA A 139 -8.63 8.42 21.89
N GLY A 140 -9.93 8.51 22.17
CA GLY A 140 -10.82 7.35 22.27
C GLY A 140 -10.99 6.61 20.95
N LEU A 141 -11.18 7.34 19.84
CA LEU A 141 -11.29 6.75 18.50
C LEU A 141 -9.97 6.16 18.02
N THR A 142 -8.83 6.83 18.29
CA THR A 142 -7.50 6.27 18.02
C THR A 142 -7.27 4.98 18.81
N TYR A 143 -7.64 4.95 20.09
CA TYR A 143 -7.54 3.74 20.92
C TYR A 143 -8.43 2.60 20.41
N ALA A 144 -9.68 2.91 20.04
CA ALA A 144 -10.59 1.95 19.43
C ALA A 144 -10.02 1.38 18.12
N ALA A 145 -9.51 2.22 17.22
CA ALA A 145 -8.88 1.77 15.98
C ALA A 145 -7.59 0.96 16.20
N ALA A 146 -6.76 1.37 17.17
CA ALA A 146 -5.50 0.70 17.49
C ALA A 146 -5.72 -0.71 18.05
N THR A 147 -6.77 -0.88 18.88
CA THR A 147 -7.10 -2.16 19.54
C THR A 147 -8.08 -3.01 18.76
N ALA A 148 -8.80 -2.43 17.79
CA ALA A 148 -9.64 -3.19 16.88
C ALA A 148 -8.81 -4.26 16.17
N PRO A 149 -9.38 -5.45 15.87
CA PRO A 149 -8.79 -6.39 14.93
C PRO A 149 -8.52 -5.70 13.60
N ALA A 150 -7.49 -6.15 12.87
CA ALA A 150 -7.29 -5.65 11.50
C ALA A 150 -8.59 -5.90 10.73
N PRO A 151 -9.15 -4.88 10.04
CA PRO A 151 -10.14 -5.18 9.02
C PRO A 151 -9.51 -6.26 8.14
N PRO A 152 -10.27 -7.28 7.69
CA PRO A 152 -9.82 -8.07 6.55
C PRO A 152 -9.42 -7.03 5.51
N ALA A 153 -8.17 -7.08 5.05
CA ALA A 153 -7.67 -6.05 4.16
C ALA A 153 -8.74 -5.83 3.05
N VAL A 154 -9.08 -4.58 2.77
CA VAL A 154 -9.87 -4.28 1.58
C VAL A 154 -8.89 -4.50 0.43
N GLY A 155 -8.97 -5.66 -0.22
CA GLY A 155 -7.86 -6.25 -0.99
C GLY A 155 -7.01 -7.27 -0.23
N ALA A 156 -7.43 -7.72 0.95
CA ALA A 156 -7.11 -9.05 1.42
C ALA A 156 -7.52 -9.96 0.28
N PRO A 157 -6.61 -10.78 -0.22
CA PRO A 157 -7.07 -11.89 -0.98
C PRO A 157 -8.08 -12.61 -0.09
N GLY A 158 -9.32 -12.79 -0.58
CA GLY A 158 -9.93 -14.09 -0.38
C GLY A 158 -8.87 -15.12 -0.77
N PRO A 159 -8.83 -16.27 -0.05
CA PRO A 159 -7.66 -17.15 0.06
C PRO A 159 -6.75 -16.98 -1.13
N THR A 160 -5.63 -16.26 -0.93
CA THR A 160 -4.69 -15.79 -1.96
C THR A 160 -4.95 -16.50 -3.27
N THR A 161 -5.35 -15.80 -4.34
CA THR A 161 -5.03 -16.30 -5.67
C THR A 161 -3.54 -16.61 -5.60
N GLN A 162 -3.19 -17.86 -5.35
CA GLN A 162 -1.82 -18.25 -5.09
C GLN A 162 -1.20 -18.14 -6.47
N LEU A 163 -0.62 -16.96 -6.72
CA LEU A 163 0.11 -16.75 -7.95
C LEU A 163 1.28 -17.71 -7.87
N THR A 164 1.32 -18.63 -8.83
CA THR A 164 2.53 -19.40 -9.11
C THR A 164 3.70 -18.42 -9.27
N PRO A 165 4.94 -18.83 -8.99
CA PRO A 165 6.10 -17.95 -9.22
C PRO A 165 6.17 -17.36 -10.64
N LEU A 166 5.64 -18.08 -11.65
CA LEU A 166 5.52 -17.56 -13.02
C LEU A 166 4.48 -16.42 -13.13
N GLU A 167 3.30 -16.58 -12.52
CA GLU A 167 2.29 -15.52 -12.47
C GLU A 167 2.76 -14.33 -11.61
N LEU A 168 3.52 -14.58 -10.54
CA LEU A 168 4.13 -13.52 -9.73
C LEU A 168 5.20 -12.76 -10.51
N GLN A 169 6.05 -13.47 -11.25
CA GLN A 169 6.99 -12.86 -12.19
C GLN A 169 6.23 -12.01 -13.23
N GLY A 170 5.13 -12.53 -13.77
CA GLY A 170 4.28 -11.80 -14.72
C GLY A 170 3.65 -10.54 -14.13
N LYS A 171 3.22 -10.59 -12.87
CA LYS A 171 2.77 -9.42 -12.11
C LYS A 171 3.88 -8.38 -11.97
N ASN A 172 5.12 -8.82 -11.73
CA ASN A 172 6.27 -7.92 -11.66
C ASN A 172 6.58 -7.30 -13.03
N VAL A 173 6.50 -8.07 -14.12
CA VAL A 173 6.64 -7.56 -15.50
C VAL A 173 5.57 -6.52 -15.79
N TYR A 174 4.32 -6.79 -15.41
CA TYR A 174 3.21 -5.83 -15.53
C TYR A 174 3.49 -4.54 -14.76
N ALA A 175 4.11 -4.60 -13.58
CA ALA A 175 4.43 -3.42 -12.77
C ALA A 175 5.68 -2.66 -13.26
N SER A 176 6.69 -3.37 -13.76
CA SER A 176 7.98 -2.81 -14.15
C SER A 176 7.96 -2.20 -15.55
N HIS A 177 7.15 -2.76 -16.45
CA HIS A 177 6.85 -2.16 -17.73
C HIS A 177 5.66 -1.23 -17.55
N SER A 178 5.63 -0.07 -18.20
CA SER A 178 4.62 0.99 -17.98
C SER A 178 3.17 0.63 -18.32
N CYS A 179 2.81 -0.66 -18.33
CA CYS A 179 1.46 -1.19 -18.46
C CYS A 179 0.44 -0.52 -17.53
N PRO A 180 0.71 -0.26 -16.22
CA PRO A 180 -0.28 0.32 -15.31
C PRO A 180 -0.59 1.78 -15.60
N VAL A 181 0.25 2.46 -16.39
CA VAL A 181 -0.02 3.85 -16.83
C VAL A 181 -1.20 3.88 -17.78
N CYS A 182 -1.36 2.84 -18.59
CA CYS A 182 -2.41 2.77 -19.60
C CYS A 182 -3.55 1.84 -19.20
N HIS A 183 -3.26 0.70 -18.58
CA HIS A 183 -4.22 -0.34 -18.24
C HIS A 183 -4.54 -0.35 -16.76
N GLN A 184 -5.78 -0.75 -16.44
CA GLN A 184 -6.20 -1.03 -15.08
C GLN A 184 -6.45 -2.52 -14.87
N ILE A 185 -6.21 -2.96 -13.63
CA ILE A 185 -6.61 -4.26 -13.10
C ILE A 185 -7.33 -4.01 -11.77
N ASN A 186 -8.57 -4.45 -11.69
CA ASN A 186 -9.46 -4.37 -10.52
C ASN A 186 -9.64 -2.92 -10.04
N GLY A 187 -9.79 -2.00 -11.00
CA GLY A 187 -9.93 -0.57 -10.74
C GLY A 187 -8.62 0.16 -10.38
N VAL A 188 -7.47 -0.51 -10.45
CA VAL A 188 -6.15 0.07 -10.17
C VAL A 188 -5.32 0.20 -11.45
N GLY A 189 -4.92 1.42 -11.80
CA GLY A 189 -4.10 1.73 -12.97
C GLY A 189 -4.72 2.83 -13.85
N GLY A 190 -4.33 2.86 -15.12
CA GLY A 190 -4.80 3.83 -16.11
C GLY A 190 -6.00 3.35 -16.94
N ASN A 191 -6.65 4.31 -17.62
CA ASN A 191 -7.83 4.08 -18.46
C ASN A 191 -7.60 4.43 -19.94
N ILE A 192 -6.33 4.47 -20.37
CA ILE A 192 -5.96 4.74 -21.76
C ILE A 192 -6.14 3.49 -22.62
N GLY A 193 -5.74 2.34 -22.06
CA GLY A 193 -5.99 1.00 -22.59
C GLY A 193 -7.21 0.35 -21.91
N PRO A 194 -7.71 -0.76 -22.47
CA PRO A 194 -8.82 -1.50 -21.89
C PRO A 194 -8.48 -2.13 -20.53
N ASP A 195 -9.51 -2.34 -19.71
CA ASP A 195 -9.41 -3.08 -18.44
C ASP A 195 -8.99 -4.53 -18.67
N LEU A 196 -7.98 -4.98 -17.92
CA LEU A 196 -7.39 -6.30 -18.00
C LEU A 196 -7.90 -7.29 -16.94
N SER A 197 -8.71 -6.87 -15.96
CA SER A 197 -9.27 -7.73 -14.90
C SER A 197 -9.88 -9.04 -15.41
N THR A 198 -10.53 -8.96 -16.58
CA THR A 198 -11.27 -10.09 -17.16
C THR A 198 -10.63 -10.60 -18.44
N VAL A 199 -9.37 -10.23 -18.70
CA VAL A 199 -8.69 -10.54 -19.95
C VAL A 199 -8.56 -12.05 -20.19
N GLY A 200 -8.29 -12.82 -19.13
CA GLY A 200 -8.19 -14.28 -19.18
C GLY A 200 -9.48 -15.02 -19.55
N ARG A 201 -10.65 -14.36 -19.47
CA ARG A 201 -11.93 -14.91 -19.96
C ARG A 201 -12.17 -14.67 -21.44
N ARG A 202 -11.52 -13.66 -22.01
CA ARG A 202 -11.79 -13.15 -23.36
C ARG A 202 -10.74 -13.58 -24.36
N LEU A 203 -9.50 -13.77 -23.91
CA LEU A 203 -8.34 -13.96 -24.77
C LEU A 203 -7.58 -15.23 -24.41
N THR A 204 -6.88 -15.79 -25.41
CA THR A 204 -6.06 -16.99 -25.26
C THR A 204 -4.60 -16.62 -25.00
N ALA A 205 -3.83 -17.57 -24.45
CA ALA A 205 -2.38 -17.42 -24.28
C ALA A 205 -1.69 -17.04 -25.60
N SER A 206 -2.04 -17.73 -26.70
CA SER A 206 -1.47 -17.47 -28.03
C SER A 206 -1.78 -16.07 -28.56
N TRP A 207 -3.01 -15.58 -28.33
CA TRP A 207 -3.38 -14.23 -28.73
C TRP A 207 -2.62 -13.18 -27.92
N LEU A 208 -2.51 -13.38 -26.60
CA LEU A 208 -1.78 -12.46 -25.71
C LEU A 208 -0.31 -12.38 -26.06
N VAL A 209 0.35 -13.52 -26.27
CA VAL A 209 1.76 -13.60 -26.72
C VAL A 209 1.95 -12.84 -28.02
N ALA A 210 1.12 -13.12 -29.04
CA ALA A 210 1.23 -12.47 -30.34
C ALA A 210 0.95 -10.95 -30.25
N HIS A 211 -0.06 -10.55 -29.47
CA HIS A 211 -0.41 -9.14 -29.31
C HIS A 211 0.67 -8.37 -28.55
N LEU A 212 1.30 -8.96 -27.54
CA LEU A 212 2.38 -8.33 -26.77
C LEU A 212 3.66 -8.16 -27.61
N GLN A 213 3.95 -9.09 -28.51
CA GLN A 213 5.11 -9.02 -29.41
C GLN A 213 4.90 -8.03 -30.57
N THR A 214 3.74 -8.08 -31.22
CA THR A 214 3.41 -7.29 -32.41
C THR A 214 2.01 -6.68 -32.32
N PRO A 215 1.80 -5.68 -31.43
CA PRO A 215 0.45 -5.16 -31.15
C PRO A 215 -0.27 -4.63 -32.39
N SER A 216 0.45 -3.89 -33.23
CA SER A 216 -0.11 -3.26 -34.44
C SER A 216 -0.51 -4.25 -35.54
N GLU A 217 0.07 -5.46 -35.54
CA GLU A 217 -0.30 -6.52 -36.48
C GLU A 217 -1.55 -7.28 -35.99
N ILE A 218 -1.63 -7.55 -34.69
CA ILE A 218 -2.75 -8.27 -34.10
C ILE A 218 -3.99 -7.39 -33.94
N ALA A 219 -3.81 -6.11 -33.62
CA ALA A 219 -4.86 -5.12 -33.52
C ALA A 219 -4.49 -3.85 -34.32
N PRO A 220 -4.78 -3.81 -35.63
CA PRO A 220 -4.51 -2.64 -36.47
C PRO A 220 -5.14 -1.37 -35.90
N GLY A 221 -4.34 -0.29 -35.80
CA GLY A 221 -4.78 0.98 -35.22
C GLY A 221 -4.73 1.05 -33.69
N THR A 222 -4.22 0.02 -33.00
CA THR A 222 -3.97 0.09 -31.56
C THR A 222 -2.98 1.20 -31.22
N ARG A 223 -3.23 1.88 -30.09
CA ARG A 223 -2.28 2.83 -29.48
C ARG A 223 -1.28 2.14 -28.55
N MET A 224 -1.40 0.83 -28.38
CA MET A 224 -0.47 0.05 -27.58
C MET A 224 0.91 0.07 -28.26
N PRO A 225 1.96 0.58 -27.60
CA PRO A 225 3.29 0.61 -28.18
C PRO A 225 3.85 -0.82 -28.24
N GLN A 226 4.80 -1.05 -29.15
CA GLN A 226 5.58 -2.28 -29.13
C GLN A 226 6.48 -2.29 -27.89
N ILE A 227 6.26 -3.26 -27.00
CA ILE A 227 7.03 -3.42 -25.77
C ILE A 227 8.09 -4.50 -26.03
N THR A 228 9.34 -4.23 -25.63
CA THR A 228 10.41 -5.22 -25.74
C THR A 228 10.41 -6.08 -24.48
N LEU A 229 9.98 -7.35 -24.62
CA LEU A 229 9.98 -8.34 -23.54
C LEU A 229 10.89 -9.51 -23.95
N THR A 230 11.61 -10.08 -22.98
CA THR A 230 12.23 -11.40 -23.17
C THR A 230 11.16 -12.49 -23.27
N ASN A 231 11.51 -13.65 -23.82
CA ASN A 231 10.57 -14.78 -23.92
C ASN A 231 10.05 -15.21 -22.54
N ASP A 232 10.89 -15.17 -21.51
CA ASP A 232 10.51 -15.53 -20.14
C ASP A 232 9.53 -14.49 -19.56
N GLU A 233 9.80 -13.19 -19.73
CA GLU A 233 8.89 -12.13 -19.29
C GLU A 233 7.55 -12.16 -20.02
N LEU A 234 7.56 -12.47 -21.32
CA LEU A 234 6.37 -12.58 -22.15
C LEU A 234 5.48 -13.75 -21.69
N MET A 235 6.07 -14.91 -21.41
CA MET A 235 5.35 -16.07 -20.88
C MET A 235 4.83 -15.80 -19.47
N ALA A 236 5.65 -15.20 -18.61
CA ALA A 236 5.27 -14.82 -17.25
C ALA A 236 4.09 -13.85 -17.25
N LEU A 237 4.17 -12.76 -18.02
CA LEU A 237 3.11 -11.77 -18.16
C LEU A 237 1.83 -12.40 -18.70
N THR A 238 1.93 -13.28 -19.69
CA THR A 238 0.78 -14.01 -20.24
C THR A 238 0.11 -14.89 -19.18
N ALA A 239 0.90 -15.63 -18.40
CA ALA A 239 0.39 -16.47 -17.31
C ALA A 239 -0.36 -15.62 -16.27
N TYR A 240 0.23 -14.50 -15.85
CA TYR A 240 -0.42 -13.56 -14.93
C TYR A 240 -1.75 -13.00 -15.48
N LEU A 241 -1.79 -12.56 -16.74
CA LEU A 241 -3.01 -12.02 -17.33
C LEU A 241 -4.14 -13.06 -17.40
N LEU A 242 -3.80 -14.32 -17.67
CA LEU A 242 -4.77 -15.42 -17.65
C LEU A 242 -5.23 -15.75 -16.22
N SER A 243 -4.34 -15.62 -15.24
CA SER A 243 -4.64 -15.89 -13.83
C SER A 243 -5.68 -14.95 -13.23
N LEU A 244 -5.82 -13.74 -13.77
CA LEU A 244 -6.75 -12.71 -13.27
C LEU A 244 -8.21 -13.17 -13.22
N THR A 245 -8.56 -14.23 -13.95
CA THR A 245 -9.92 -14.77 -14.02
C THR A 245 -10.09 -16.16 -13.44
N GLN A 246 -9.02 -16.73 -12.87
CA GLN A 246 -9.07 -18.07 -12.31
C GLN A 246 -9.68 -18.05 -10.89
N PRO A 247 -10.38 -19.12 -10.48
CA PRO A 247 -11.00 -19.19 -9.15
C PRO A 247 -9.96 -19.10 -8.04
N GLU A 248 -10.27 -18.34 -6.98
CA GLU A 248 -9.31 -17.99 -5.92
C GLU A 248 -8.71 -19.20 -5.18
N THR A 249 -9.41 -20.33 -5.10
CA THR A 249 -8.88 -21.56 -4.49
C THR A 249 -8.39 -22.56 -5.54
N ARG A 250 -7.12 -22.44 -5.95
CA ARG A 250 -6.44 -23.51 -6.70
C ARG A 250 -5.75 -24.47 -5.74
N THR A 251 -6.04 -25.76 -5.88
CA THR A 251 -5.29 -26.84 -5.23
C THR A 251 -3.85 -26.90 -5.77
N PRO A 252 -2.89 -27.46 -5.02
CA PRO A 252 -1.53 -27.69 -5.52
C PRO A 252 -1.48 -28.45 -6.86
N ALA A 253 -2.42 -29.38 -7.06
CA ALA A 253 -2.55 -30.11 -8.33
C ALA A 253 -3.07 -29.22 -9.48
N GLN A 254 -3.94 -28.23 -9.21
CA GLN A 254 -4.37 -27.28 -10.24
C GLN A 254 -3.24 -26.32 -10.63
N LEU A 255 -2.48 -25.81 -9.65
CA LEU A 255 -1.28 -25.00 -9.90
C LEU A 255 -0.22 -25.81 -10.69
N GLY A 256 -0.03 -27.07 -10.32
CA GLY A 256 0.85 -28.01 -11.01
C GLY A 256 0.43 -28.28 -12.46
N ALA A 257 -0.88 -28.40 -12.71
CA ALA A 257 -1.42 -28.61 -14.06
C ALA A 257 -1.09 -27.44 -14.99
N GLU A 258 -1.15 -26.22 -14.47
CA GLU A 258 -0.83 -25.00 -15.23
C GLU A 258 0.67 -24.95 -15.58
N ILE A 259 1.55 -25.17 -14.59
CA ILE A 259 3.00 -25.24 -14.81
C ILE A 259 3.32 -26.36 -15.81
N PHE A 260 2.71 -27.53 -15.65
CA PHE A 260 2.87 -28.67 -16.54
C PHE A 260 2.42 -28.34 -17.97
N SER A 261 1.32 -27.59 -18.13
CA SER A 261 0.79 -27.20 -19.44
C SER A 261 1.78 -26.33 -20.24
N VAL A 262 2.54 -25.48 -19.56
CA VAL A 262 3.50 -24.57 -20.17
C VAL A 262 4.83 -25.27 -20.48
N TYR A 263 5.38 -25.99 -19.50
CA TYR A 263 6.75 -26.51 -19.60
C TYR A 263 6.85 -27.96 -20.09
N CYS A 264 5.80 -28.77 -19.90
CA CYS A 264 5.90 -30.23 -20.06
C CYS A 264 4.95 -30.81 -21.10
N ASN A 265 3.75 -30.23 -21.26
CA ASN A 265 2.64 -30.83 -22.01
C ASN A 265 2.90 -30.93 -23.52
N SER A 266 3.79 -30.10 -24.07
CA SER A 266 4.21 -30.21 -25.48
C SER A 266 4.87 -31.56 -25.79
N CYS A 267 5.55 -32.17 -24.81
CA CYS A 267 6.23 -33.45 -24.95
C CYS A 267 5.53 -34.60 -24.21
N HIS A 268 4.89 -34.30 -23.07
CA HIS A 268 4.21 -35.25 -22.18
C HIS A 268 2.71 -34.92 -22.10
N PRO A 269 1.93 -35.09 -23.19
CA PRO A 269 0.55 -34.61 -23.25
C PRO A 269 -0.31 -35.23 -22.15
N GLY A 270 -0.81 -34.39 -21.23
CA GLY A 270 -1.60 -34.81 -20.06
C GLY A 270 -0.89 -35.83 -19.16
N GLY A 271 0.44 -35.83 -19.12
CA GLY A 271 1.25 -36.80 -18.36
C GLY A 271 1.39 -38.17 -19.01
N LYS A 272 0.79 -38.39 -20.18
CA LYS A 272 0.87 -39.66 -20.93
C LYS A 272 2.09 -39.66 -21.86
N ALA A 273 2.36 -40.82 -22.44
CA ALA A 273 3.40 -40.96 -23.46
C ALA A 273 3.09 -40.08 -24.68
N GLY A 274 4.11 -39.38 -25.18
CA GLY A 274 4.08 -38.56 -26.37
C GLY A 274 5.45 -38.55 -27.03
N VAL A 275 6.05 -37.37 -27.16
CA VAL A 275 7.48 -37.25 -27.52
C VAL A 275 8.36 -37.80 -26.39
N GLY A 276 7.99 -37.49 -25.15
CA GLY A 276 8.59 -38.06 -23.96
C GLY A 276 7.83 -39.31 -23.45
N PRO A 277 8.45 -40.09 -22.55
CA PRO A 277 7.79 -41.24 -21.93
C PRO A 277 6.58 -40.83 -21.07
N SER A 278 5.72 -41.80 -20.74
CA SER A 278 4.62 -41.58 -19.79
C SER A 278 5.16 -41.23 -18.40
N LEU A 279 4.54 -40.25 -17.77
CA LEU A 279 4.84 -39.80 -16.41
C LEU A 279 3.86 -40.37 -15.37
N VAL A 280 2.76 -40.97 -15.84
CA VAL A 280 1.81 -41.69 -14.97
C VAL A 280 2.54 -42.83 -14.24
N GLY A 281 2.51 -42.78 -12.91
CA GLY A 281 3.11 -43.81 -12.03
C GLY A 281 4.62 -43.70 -11.84
N VAL A 282 5.28 -42.66 -12.35
CA VAL A 282 6.70 -42.38 -12.10
C VAL A 282 6.89 -41.79 -10.70
N SER A 283 7.96 -42.16 -10.00
CA SER A 283 8.19 -41.67 -8.63
C SER A 283 8.54 -40.17 -8.62
N PRO A 284 8.14 -39.41 -7.58
CA PRO A 284 8.44 -37.99 -7.47
C PRO A 284 9.95 -37.69 -7.58
N GLU A 285 10.79 -38.54 -7.01
CA GLU A 285 12.25 -38.39 -7.04
C GLU A 285 12.79 -38.52 -8.46
N ALA A 286 12.27 -39.48 -9.23
CA ALA A 286 12.65 -39.67 -10.62
C ALA A 286 12.18 -38.49 -11.49
N VAL A 287 10.99 -37.93 -11.21
CA VAL A 287 10.51 -36.70 -11.87
C VAL A 287 11.41 -35.52 -11.51
N THR A 288 11.77 -35.35 -10.23
CA THR A 288 12.68 -34.26 -9.80
C THR A 288 14.01 -34.36 -10.50
N GLN A 289 14.62 -35.55 -10.50
CA GLN A 289 15.91 -35.75 -11.12
C GLN A 289 15.85 -35.45 -12.62
N ALA A 290 14.83 -35.95 -13.33
CA ALA A 290 14.66 -35.70 -14.76
C ALA A 290 14.46 -34.21 -15.07
N VAL A 291 13.67 -33.48 -14.27
CA VAL A 291 13.44 -32.05 -14.44
C VAL A 291 14.71 -31.24 -14.17
N ARG A 292 15.49 -31.58 -13.13
CA ARG A 292 16.66 -30.82 -12.73
C ARG A 292 17.89 -31.09 -13.59
N GLU A 293 18.10 -32.33 -13.99
CA GLU A 293 19.31 -32.76 -14.71
C GLU A 293 19.11 -32.78 -16.24
N GLY A 294 17.86 -32.94 -16.71
CA GLY A 294 17.56 -33.17 -18.13
C GLY A 294 18.05 -34.55 -18.61
N ARG A 295 17.30 -35.20 -19.51
CA ARG A 295 17.72 -36.51 -20.08
C ARG A 295 17.09 -36.78 -21.44
N ALA A 296 17.85 -37.43 -22.33
CA ALA A 296 17.36 -37.98 -23.59
C ALA A 296 16.56 -36.98 -24.46
N GLY A 297 17.05 -35.74 -24.58
CA GLY A 297 16.41 -34.67 -25.36
C GLY A 297 15.43 -33.80 -24.57
N MET A 298 15.11 -34.14 -23.32
CA MET A 298 14.39 -33.25 -22.40
C MET A 298 15.37 -32.19 -21.82
N PRO A 299 15.05 -30.88 -21.91
CA PRO A 299 15.88 -29.82 -21.34
C PRO A 299 15.85 -29.85 -19.80
N ALA A 300 16.93 -29.36 -19.18
CA ALA A 300 17.03 -29.20 -17.74
C ALA A 300 16.37 -27.88 -17.29
N PHE A 301 15.53 -27.94 -16.25
CA PHE A 301 14.87 -26.80 -15.63
C PHE A 301 15.47 -26.55 -14.24
N GLY A 302 16.35 -25.56 -14.15
CA GLY A 302 16.96 -25.15 -12.89
C GLY A 302 15.96 -24.50 -11.92
N PRO A 303 16.35 -24.31 -10.65
CA PRO A 303 15.50 -23.70 -9.62
C PRO A 303 15.08 -22.25 -9.92
N THR A 304 15.77 -21.59 -10.86
CA THR A 304 15.42 -20.26 -11.37
C THR A 304 14.26 -20.28 -12.39
N VAL A 305 14.03 -21.41 -13.07
CA VAL A 305 12.97 -21.56 -14.07
C VAL A 305 11.73 -22.24 -13.47
N ILE A 306 11.96 -23.29 -12.67
CA ILE A 306 10.92 -23.98 -11.90
C ILE A 306 11.44 -24.12 -10.46
N SER A 307 10.88 -23.40 -9.49
CA SER A 307 11.29 -23.52 -8.08
C SER A 307 10.98 -24.91 -7.51
N ASP A 308 11.57 -25.26 -6.36
CA ASP A 308 11.28 -26.55 -5.72
C ASP A 308 9.81 -26.69 -5.31
N GLU A 309 9.18 -25.58 -4.93
CA GLU A 309 7.74 -25.53 -4.65
C GLU A 309 6.89 -25.76 -5.91
N GLN A 310 7.26 -25.14 -7.03
CA GLN A 310 6.60 -25.36 -8.32
C GLN A 310 6.72 -26.81 -8.80
N LEU A 311 7.91 -27.40 -8.59
CA LEU A 311 8.14 -28.79 -8.93
C LEU A 311 7.29 -29.72 -8.06
N ALA A 312 7.13 -29.42 -6.77
CA ALA A 312 6.21 -30.15 -5.89
C ALA A 312 4.73 -30.01 -6.33
N GLN A 313 4.32 -28.84 -6.84
CA GLN A 313 2.99 -28.64 -7.41
C GLN A 313 2.80 -29.49 -8.69
N VAL A 314 3.79 -29.52 -9.60
CA VAL A 314 3.77 -30.38 -10.79
C VAL A 314 3.67 -31.86 -10.41
N GLN A 315 4.38 -32.30 -9.37
CA GLN A 315 4.24 -33.66 -8.83
C GLN A 315 2.83 -33.91 -8.27
N ALA A 316 2.27 -32.95 -7.54
CA ALA A 316 0.89 -33.05 -7.05
C ALA A 316 -0.11 -33.20 -8.21
N TYR A 317 0.11 -32.51 -9.34
CA TYR A 317 -0.67 -32.73 -10.56
C TYR A 317 -0.47 -34.12 -11.15
N LEU A 318 0.79 -34.58 -11.25
CA LEU A 318 1.10 -35.91 -11.79
C LEU A 318 0.47 -37.06 -10.97
N HIS A 319 0.25 -36.85 -9.68
CA HIS A 319 -0.51 -37.79 -8.84
C HIS A 319 -2.02 -37.83 -9.15
N THR A 320 -2.56 -36.79 -9.78
CA THR A 320 -3.98 -36.75 -10.17
C THR A 320 -4.25 -37.38 -11.54
N VAL A 321 -3.25 -37.43 -12.43
CA VAL A 321 -3.39 -38.04 -13.75
C VAL A 321 -3.17 -39.55 -13.67
N ARG A 322 -4.04 -40.32 -14.34
CA ARG A 322 -4.05 -41.79 -14.40
C ARG A 322 -4.04 -42.28 -15.84
#